data_AF-A0A813JGB7-F1
#
_entry.id   AF-A0A813JGB7-F1
#
_cell.length_a   1.000
_cell.length_b   1.000
_cell.length_c   1.000
_cell.angle_alpha   90.00
_cell.angle_beta   90.00
_cell.angle_gamma   90.00
#
_symmetry.space_group_name_H-M   'P 1'
#
loop_
_entity.id
_entity.type
_entity.pdbx_description
1 polymer ?
#
loop_
_entity_poly.entity_id
_entity_poly.type
_entity_poly.pdbx_seq_one_letter_code
_entity_poly.pdbx_strand_id
1 'polypeptide(L)'
;LAAGAAGGERLTPPPGAVLAIEVDASALDAQNSTPGSRVPGASASAPQVSSEWLARWPSEVAAGSQIWVKTRQREEQQKLKKKQPQEFREAQPSEVVPVLLIFRRGDDGQPHGVDVLVPAGVGSAFCKLWVRCNFAGARTLGFRDRKAMFADAALPDFPFDFPETAAGESEAESKAGKSLFRYQRRPPAKRPNFGLLAVAGPHAPAWHLAAASPPREPATEFRPSVCRPELAALLRQRAPFAACGFLAVTLRCPGRGVPRDLCHLFRPRQGDFPMLRSPAAASAAEGKGYRGKGKEVVQALERSPAACPGTCRWEDVKLEEPRHLAMRRSRARQRAQNAANGLAEARPAPPSVPTLRPLIGFGTSGCFSNRHGCGAGVGAVAAEAFAEIA
;
A
#
# COMPACT_ATOMS: atom_id res chain seq x y z
N LEU A 1 -20.83 -13.77 8.12
CA LEU A 1 -19.35 -13.59 8.17
C LEU A 1 -18.97 -12.41 9.07
N ALA A 2 -19.49 -12.39 10.31
CA ALA A 2 -19.33 -11.27 11.24
C ALA A 2 -17.95 -11.27 11.91
N ALA A 3 -17.48 -10.08 12.27
CA ALA A 3 -16.32 -9.87 13.13
C ALA A 3 -16.53 -10.60 14.47
N GLY A 4 -15.57 -11.44 14.84
CA GLY A 4 -15.62 -12.28 16.03
C GLY A 4 -14.21 -12.45 16.57
N ALA A 5 -14.11 -12.22 17.87
CA ALA A 5 -12.97 -12.13 18.76
C ALA A 5 -11.74 -13.02 18.49
N ALA A 6 -10.60 -12.49 18.95
CA ALA A 6 -9.30 -13.12 19.04
C ALA A 6 -9.35 -14.57 19.55
N GLY A 7 -8.71 -15.49 18.82
CA GLY A 7 -8.28 -16.80 19.36
C GLY A 7 -8.65 -18.04 18.54
N GLY A 8 -9.63 -17.99 17.64
CA GLY A 8 -9.97 -19.12 16.77
C GLY A 8 -9.35 -18.98 15.38
N GLU A 9 -8.65 -20.01 14.88
CA GLU A 9 -8.26 -20.08 13.46
C GLU A 9 -9.52 -19.91 12.59
N ARG A 10 -9.62 -18.76 11.91
CA ARG A 10 -10.68 -18.55 10.93
C ARG A 10 -10.44 -19.52 9.78
N LEU A 11 -11.28 -20.54 9.67
CA LEU A 11 -11.39 -21.34 8.46
C LEU A 11 -11.84 -20.41 7.33
N THR A 12 -10.85 -19.99 6.55
CA THR A 12 -11.06 -19.17 5.36
C THR A 12 -11.00 -20.10 4.15
N PRO A 13 -11.92 -19.94 3.19
CA PRO A 13 -11.87 -20.71 1.96
C PRO A 13 -10.53 -20.46 1.23
N PRO A 14 -10.08 -21.42 0.40
CA PRO A 14 -8.83 -21.27 -0.33
C PRO A 14 -8.87 -20.04 -1.25
N PRO A 15 -7.71 -19.45 -1.57
CA PRO A 15 -7.64 -18.30 -2.48
C PRO A 15 -8.29 -18.65 -3.83
N GLY A 16 -9.18 -17.78 -4.30
CA GLY A 16 -9.89 -17.99 -5.56
C GLY A 16 -11.03 -19.01 -5.49
N ALA A 17 -11.45 -19.43 -4.29
CA ALA A 17 -12.64 -20.26 -4.15
C ALA A 17 -13.86 -19.53 -4.72
N VAL A 18 -14.67 -20.27 -5.48
CA VAL A 18 -15.87 -19.76 -6.14
C VAL A 18 -17.07 -20.56 -5.67
N LEU A 19 -18.16 -19.87 -5.35
CA LEU A 19 -19.44 -20.46 -4.97
C LEU A 19 -20.57 -19.80 -5.78
N ALA A 20 -21.33 -20.60 -6.52
CA ALA A 20 -22.55 -20.15 -7.19
C ALA A 20 -23.75 -20.57 -6.35
N ILE A 21 -24.64 -19.61 -6.08
CA ILE A 21 -25.87 -19.84 -5.32
C ILE A 21 -27.05 -19.25 -6.07
N GLU A 22 -28.21 -19.87 -5.90
CA GLU A 22 -29.48 -19.37 -6.37
C GLU A 22 -30.23 -18.77 -5.17
N VAL A 23 -30.51 -17.46 -5.24
CA VAL A 23 -31.12 -16.69 -4.15
C VAL A 23 -32.55 -16.35 -4.53
N ASP A 24 -33.50 -16.73 -3.68
CA ASP A 24 -34.89 -16.32 -3.86
C ASP A 24 -35.06 -14.81 -3.59
N ALA A 25 -35.69 -14.12 -4.53
CA ALA A 25 -36.01 -12.70 -4.50
C ALA A 25 -37.08 -12.40 -3.45
N SER A 26 -37.99 -13.34 -3.16
CA SER A 26 -38.96 -13.21 -2.07
C SER A 26 -38.26 -13.14 -0.71
N ALA A 27 -37.20 -13.93 -0.55
CA ALA A 27 -36.34 -13.88 0.63
C ALA A 27 -35.60 -12.54 0.75
N LEU A 28 -35.35 -11.84 -0.38
CA LEU A 28 -34.84 -10.46 -0.43
C LEU A 28 -35.91 -9.39 -0.12
N ASP A 29 -37.18 -9.77 -0.02
CA ASP A 29 -38.30 -8.89 0.35
C ASP A 29 -38.77 -9.08 1.80
N ALA A 30 -38.60 -10.27 2.38
CA ALA A 30 -39.01 -10.56 3.75
C ALA A 30 -38.37 -9.61 4.79
N GLN A 31 -39.21 -9.01 5.62
CA GLN A 31 -39.10 -7.70 6.30
C GLN A 31 -37.76 -7.26 6.92
N ASN A 32 -37.58 -5.94 6.79
CA ASN A 32 -36.92 -4.97 7.67
C ASN A 32 -37.22 -5.16 9.18
N SER A 33 -36.80 -6.26 9.81
CA SER A 33 -36.60 -6.19 11.25
C SER A 33 -35.54 -5.12 11.49
N THR A 34 -35.89 -4.10 12.28
CA THR A 34 -35.03 -2.99 12.67
C THR A 34 -33.59 -3.44 12.93
N PRO A 35 -32.58 -2.56 12.74
CA PRO A 35 -31.20 -2.80 13.15
C PRO A 35 -31.09 -2.76 14.68
N GLY A 36 -31.91 -3.56 15.37
CA GLY A 36 -31.89 -3.83 16.79
C GLY A 36 -31.37 -5.23 16.98
N SER A 37 -30.08 -5.33 17.32
CA SER A 37 -29.57 -6.38 18.18
C SER A 37 -29.90 -7.83 17.78
N ARG A 38 -29.55 -8.25 16.55
CA ARG A 38 -29.10 -9.65 16.36
C ARG A 38 -27.58 -9.68 16.41
N VAL A 39 -27.02 -9.32 17.57
CA VAL A 39 -25.78 -10.00 17.97
C VAL A 39 -26.15 -11.47 18.01
N PRO A 40 -25.49 -12.38 17.26
CA PRO A 40 -25.69 -13.81 17.44
C PRO A 40 -25.60 -14.06 18.94
N GLY A 41 -26.68 -14.58 19.55
CA GLY A 41 -26.77 -14.73 21.00
C GLY A 41 -25.45 -15.30 21.50
N ALA A 42 -24.79 -14.57 22.40
CA ALA A 42 -23.47 -14.89 22.93
C ALA A 42 -23.44 -16.20 23.77
N SER A 43 -24.45 -17.05 23.64
CA SER A 43 -24.64 -18.28 24.42
C SER A 43 -24.79 -19.55 23.57
N ALA A 44 -24.56 -19.51 22.25
CA ALA A 44 -24.32 -20.74 21.49
C ALA A 44 -22.83 -20.80 21.21
N SER A 45 -22.14 -21.77 21.81
CA SER A 45 -20.80 -22.17 21.37
C SER A 45 -20.84 -22.26 19.84
N ALA A 46 -20.10 -21.39 19.16
CA ALA A 46 -19.98 -21.46 17.71
C ALA A 46 -19.62 -22.92 17.39
N PRO A 47 -20.40 -23.63 16.55
CA PRO A 47 -20.07 -25.01 16.23
C PRO A 47 -18.62 -25.02 15.81
N GLN A 48 -17.82 -25.93 16.38
CA GLN A 48 -16.47 -26.18 15.88
C GLN A 48 -16.65 -26.60 14.42
N VAL A 49 -16.54 -25.62 13.52
CA VAL A 49 -16.61 -25.85 12.10
C VAL A 49 -15.37 -26.69 11.81
N SER A 50 -15.55 -27.97 11.48
CA SER A 50 -14.44 -28.85 11.13
C SER A 50 -13.86 -28.38 9.78
N SER A 51 -12.56 -28.56 9.55
CA SER A 51 -11.93 -28.28 8.25
C SER A 51 -12.44 -29.19 7.12
N GLU A 52 -13.30 -30.16 7.42
CA GLU A 52 -13.83 -31.15 6.49
C GLU A 52 -14.64 -30.53 5.33
N TRP A 53 -15.26 -29.37 5.53
CA TRP A 53 -15.98 -28.69 4.43
C TRP A 53 -15.03 -28.20 3.34
N LEU A 54 -13.75 -27.91 3.66
CA LEU A 54 -12.74 -27.56 2.66
C LEU A 54 -12.44 -28.75 1.76
N ALA A 55 -12.39 -29.96 2.33
CA ALA A 55 -12.20 -31.20 1.57
C ALA A 55 -13.42 -31.55 0.71
N ARG A 56 -14.61 -31.09 1.11
CA ARG A 56 -15.88 -31.26 0.38
C ARG A 56 -16.26 -30.04 -0.46
N TRP A 57 -15.31 -29.18 -0.80
CA TRP A 57 -15.61 -27.99 -1.60
C TRP A 57 -16.17 -28.42 -2.96
N PRO A 58 -17.37 -27.95 -3.34
CA PRO A 58 -18.01 -28.46 -4.54
C PRO A 58 -17.30 -27.93 -5.80
N SER A 59 -16.57 -28.80 -6.49
CA SER A 59 -15.87 -28.49 -7.74
C SER A 59 -16.84 -28.17 -8.89
N GLU A 60 -18.03 -28.77 -8.88
CA GLU A 60 -19.03 -28.62 -9.94
C GLU A 60 -19.85 -27.33 -9.83
N VAL A 61 -19.88 -26.68 -8.68
CA VAL A 61 -20.77 -25.52 -8.43
C VAL A 61 -20.36 -24.30 -9.25
N ALA A 62 -19.07 -24.10 -9.52
CA ALA A 62 -18.62 -23.03 -10.42
C ALA A 62 -19.05 -23.30 -11.88
N ALA A 63 -19.02 -24.57 -12.32
CA ALA A 63 -19.41 -24.99 -13.67
C ALA A 63 -20.94 -25.02 -13.87
N GLY A 64 -21.69 -25.32 -12.82
CA GLY A 64 -23.16 -25.31 -12.80
C GLY A 64 -23.80 -23.92 -12.71
N SER A 65 -23.00 -22.85 -12.67
CA SER A 65 -23.53 -21.49 -12.56
C SER A 65 -24.32 -21.09 -13.80
N GLN A 66 -25.64 -20.97 -13.66
CA GLN A 66 -26.49 -20.45 -14.74
C GLN A 66 -26.34 -18.93 -14.95
N ILE A 67 -25.48 -18.24 -14.19
CA ILE A 67 -25.32 -16.79 -14.26
C ILE A 67 -24.97 -16.33 -15.68
N TRP A 68 -24.06 -17.05 -16.36
CA TRP A 68 -23.59 -16.69 -17.69
C TRP A 68 -24.67 -16.94 -18.76
N VAL A 69 -25.42 -18.04 -18.62
CA VAL A 69 -26.51 -18.41 -19.55
C VAL A 69 -27.69 -17.44 -19.39
N LYS A 70 -28.16 -17.22 -18.15
CA LYS A 70 -29.25 -16.29 -17.82
C LYS A 70 -28.90 -14.86 -18.21
N THR A 71 -27.65 -14.43 -18.08
CA THR A 71 -27.20 -13.09 -18.51
C THR A 71 -27.29 -12.93 -20.02
N ARG A 72 -26.78 -13.89 -20.82
CA ARG A 72 -26.87 -13.84 -22.29
C ARG A 72 -28.31 -13.85 -22.79
N GLN A 73 -29.14 -14.76 -22.27
CA GLN A 73 -30.57 -14.84 -22.64
C GLN A 73 -31.30 -13.51 -22.36
N ARG A 74 -30.97 -12.84 -21.26
CA ARG A 74 -31.57 -11.54 -20.94
C ARG A 74 -31.08 -10.41 -21.84
N GLU A 75 -29.80 -10.39 -22.22
CA GLU A 75 -29.30 -9.42 -23.19
C GLU A 75 -29.99 -9.59 -24.55
N GLU A 76 -30.21 -10.82 -24.99
CA GLU A 76 -30.98 -11.13 -26.21
C GLU A 76 -32.43 -10.64 -26.10
N GLN A 77 -33.10 -10.92 -24.97
CA GLN A 77 -34.45 -10.40 -24.71
C GLN A 77 -34.49 -8.86 -24.70
N GLN A 78 -33.49 -8.19 -24.12
CA GLN A 78 -33.41 -6.72 -24.15
C GLN A 78 -33.18 -6.16 -25.55
N LYS A 79 -32.35 -6.83 -26.37
CA LYS A 79 -32.17 -6.48 -27.79
C LYS A 79 -33.46 -6.67 -28.58
N LEU A 80 -34.23 -7.73 -28.29
CA LEU A 80 -35.53 -8.00 -28.91
C LEU A 80 -36.57 -6.96 -28.51
N LYS A 81 -36.67 -6.62 -27.22
CA LYS A 81 -37.55 -5.54 -26.72
C LYS A 81 -37.26 -4.18 -27.36
N LYS A 82 -35.99 -3.85 -27.61
CA LYS A 82 -35.61 -2.61 -28.31
C LYS A 82 -36.02 -2.61 -29.79
N LYS A 83 -36.10 -3.78 -30.44
CA LYS A 83 -36.50 -3.92 -31.84
C LYS A 83 -38.02 -3.99 -32.04
N GLN A 84 -38.75 -4.56 -31.08
CA GLN A 84 -40.22 -4.67 -31.13
C GLN A 84 -40.82 -4.28 -29.76
N PRO A 85 -41.13 -2.98 -29.54
CA PRO A 85 -41.65 -2.50 -28.27
C PRO A 85 -43.09 -2.95 -27.97
N GLN A 86 -43.89 -3.27 -28.99
CA GLN A 86 -45.35 -3.36 -28.88
C GLN A 86 -45.90 -4.72 -28.43
N GLU A 87 -45.13 -5.82 -28.47
CA GLU A 87 -45.66 -7.17 -28.15
C GLU A 87 -44.94 -7.90 -27.00
N PHE A 88 -43.94 -7.29 -26.37
CA PHE A 88 -43.25 -7.96 -25.27
C PHE A 88 -44.04 -7.86 -23.96
N ARG A 89 -44.85 -8.89 -23.67
CA ARG A 89 -45.33 -9.16 -22.31
C ARG A 89 -44.13 -9.18 -21.36
N GLU A 90 -44.22 -8.38 -20.31
CA GLU A 90 -43.19 -8.31 -19.28
C GLU A 90 -43.04 -9.70 -18.66
N ALA A 91 -41.91 -10.38 -18.96
CA ALA A 91 -41.61 -11.67 -18.36
C ALA A 91 -41.63 -11.48 -16.83
N GLN A 92 -42.45 -12.29 -16.15
CA GLN A 92 -42.55 -12.30 -14.69
C GLN A 92 -41.13 -12.32 -14.10
N PRO A 93 -40.81 -11.47 -13.12
CA PRO A 93 -39.49 -11.46 -12.52
C PRO A 93 -39.22 -12.87 -12.00
N SER A 94 -38.16 -13.51 -12.51
CA SER A 94 -37.77 -14.83 -12.01
C SER A 94 -37.57 -14.71 -10.50
N GLU A 95 -38.35 -15.47 -9.72
CA GLU A 95 -38.25 -15.49 -8.25
C GLU A 95 -36.82 -15.84 -7.82
N VAL A 96 -36.06 -16.57 -8.64
CA VAL A 96 -34.69 -16.97 -8.32
C VAL A 96 -33.65 -16.14 -9.06
N VAL A 97 -32.71 -15.57 -8.30
CA VAL A 97 -31.60 -14.75 -8.76
C VAL A 97 -30.29 -15.53 -8.61
N PRO A 98 -29.57 -15.83 -9.70
CA PRO A 98 -28.25 -16.46 -9.59
C PRO A 98 -27.23 -15.43 -9.09
N VAL A 99 -26.47 -15.79 -8.06
CA VAL A 99 -25.40 -14.98 -7.46
C VAL A 99 -24.11 -15.80 -7.43
N LEU A 100 -23.00 -15.18 -7.81
CA LEU A 100 -21.68 -15.79 -7.76
C LEU A 100 -20.84 -15.08 -6.70
N LEU A 101 -20.25 -15.86 -5.80
CA LEU A 101 -19.36 -15.40 -4.74
C LEU A 101 -17.94 -15.84 -5.06
N ILE A 102 -17.02 -14.88 -5.11
CA ILE A 102 -15.59 -15.14 -5.31
C ILE A 102 -14.85 -14.70 -4.05
N PHE A 103 -14.21 -15.66 -3.38
CA PHE A 103 -13.46 -15.38 -2.16
C PHE A 103 -12.04 -14.93 -2.54
N ARG A 104 -11.75 -13.65 -2.32
CA ARG A 104 -10.41 -13.09 -2.44
C ARG A 104 -9.71 -13.24 -1.10
N ARG A 105 -8.75 -14.15 -1.05
CA ARG A 105 -7.81 -14.24 0.06
C ARG A 105 -6.56 -13.48 -0.34
N GLY A 106 -6.29 -12.42 0.39
CA GLY A 106 -4.98 -11.79 0.37
C GLY A 106 -3.96 -12.60 1.15
N ASP A 107 -2.70 -12.52 0.77
CA ASP A 107 -1.57 -12.93 1.61
C ASP A 107 -1.43 -11.99 2.83
N ASP A 108 -0.48 -12.25 3.73
CA ASP A 108 -0.26 -11.46 4.95
C ASP A 108 -0.16 -9.95 4.66
N GLY A 109 -1.24 -9.22 4.98
CA GLY A 109 -1.34 -7.78 4.78
C GLY A 109 -2.30 -7.35 3.65
N GLN A 110 -2.68 -8.23 2.74
CA GLN A 110 -3.66 -7.93 1.70
C GLN A 110 -5.11 -7.92 2.22
N PRO A 111 -5.99 -7.06 1.68
CA PRO A 111 -7.39 -7.04 2.10
C PRO A 111 -8.09 -8.32 1.66
N HIS A 112 -8.60 -9.09 2.62
CA HIS A 112 -9.52 -10.19 2.34
C HIS A 112 -10.89 -9.62 1.96
N GLY A 113 -11.56 -10.27 1.02
CA GLY A 113 -12.86 -9.83 0.55
C GLY A 113 -13.65 -10.94 -0.13
N VAL A 114 -14.92 -10.67 -0.34
CA VAL A 114 -15.80 -11.50 -1.17
C VAL A 114 -16.35 -10.61 -2.27
N ASP A 115 -16.07 -10.97 -3.52
CA ASP A 115 -16.77 -10.34 -4.62
C ASP A 115 -18.12 -11.01 -4.79
N VAL A 116 -19.15 -10.19 -4.89
CA VAL A 116 -20.52 -10.64 -5.14
C VAL A 116 -20.91 -10.20 -6.54
N LEU A 117 -21.00 -11.16 -7.46
CA LEU A 117 -21.42 -10.92 -8.84
C LEU A 117 -22.90 -11.22 -8.97
N VAL A 118 -23.65 -10.25 -9.48
CA VAL A 118 -25.09 -10.31 -9.72
C VAL A 118 -25.35 -9.89 -11.16
N PRO A 119 -26.22 -10.59 -11.92
CA PRO A 119 -26.53 -10.21 -13.30
C PRO A 119 -27.07 -8.78 -13.42
N ALA A 120 -26.66 -8.09 -14.48
CA ALA A 120 -27.22 -6.79 -14.82
C ALA A 120 -28.72 -6.89 -15.18
N GLY A 121 -29.48 -5.84 -14.90
CA GLY A 121 -30.92 -5.78 -15.21
C GLY A 121 -31.83 -6.51 -14.21
N VAL A 122 -31.29 -7.16 -13.16
CA VAL A 122 -32.08 -7.60 -12.00
C VAL A 122 -32.22 -6.43 -11.00
N GLY A 123 -32.55 -5.23 -11.49
CA GLY A 123 -32.36 -3.96 -10.78
C GLY A 123 -33.00 -3.89 -9.39
N SER A 124 -34.07 -4.64 -9.14
CA SER A 124 -34.67 -4.79 -7.81
C SER A 124 -33.82 -5.66 -6.87
N ALA A 125 -33.26 -6.79 -7.32
CA ALA A 125 -32.51 -7.71 -6.47
C ALA A 125 -31.15 -7.15 -6.04
N PHE A 126 -30.40 -6.50 -6.93
CA PHE A 126 -29.12 -5.88 -6.56
C PHE A 126 -29.33 -4.75 -5.54
N CYS A 127 -30.29 -3.86 -5.80
CA CYS A 127 -30.61 -2.78 -4.87
C CYS A 127 -31.09 -3.33 -3.52
N LYS A 128 -31.96 -4.35 -3.50
CA LYS A 128 -32.39 -5.02 -2.27
C LYS A 128 -31.22 -5.65 -1.52
N LEU A 129 -30.33 -6.36 -2.21
CA LEU A 129 -29.15 -6.97 -1.60
C LEU A 129 -28.22 -5.91 -0.99
N TRP A 130 -27.94 -4.84 -1.74
CA TRP A 130 -27.13 -3.72 -1.28
C TRP A 130 -27.73 -3.04 -0.04
N VAL A 131 -29.02 -2.70 -0.09
CA VAL A 131 -29.74 -2.07 1.02
C VAL A 131 -29.76 -2.99 2.24
N ARG A 132 -29.93 -4.30 2.06
CA ARG A 132 -29.84 -5.29 3.15
C ARG A 132 -28.46 -5.36 3.78
N CYS A 133 -27.39 -5.33 2.98
CA CYS A 133 -26.04 -5.27 3.53
C CYS A 133 -25.87 -4.02 4.42
N ASN A 134 -26.39 -2.87 3.98
CA ASN A 134 -26.36 -1.64 4.77
C ASN A 134 -27.17 -1.76 6.07
N PHE A 135 -28.38 -2.33 6.01
CA PHE A 135 -29.20 -2.57 7.21
C PHE A 135 -28.58 -3.59 8.17
N ALA A 136 -27.81 -4.54 7.66
CA ALA A 136 -27.01 -5.47 8.47
C ALA A 136 -25.75 -4.81 9.08
N GLY A 137 -25.54 -3.51 8.88
CA GLY A 137 -24.42 -2.74 9.44
C GLY A 137 -23.17 -2.68 8.56
N ALA A 138 -23.23 -3.17 7.32
CA ALA A 138 -22.14 -2.96 6.37
C ALA A 138 -22.04 -1.48 6.02
N ARG A 139 -20.81 -0.97 5.91
CA ARG A 139 -20.54 0.39 5.49
C ARG A 139 -20.11 0.41 4.04
N THR A 140 -20.60 1.39 3.30
CA THR A 140 -20.24 1.59 1.89
C THR A 140 -18.90 2.29 1.82
N LEU A 141 -18.04 1.81 0.93
CA LEU A 141 -16.72 2.37 0.71
C LEU A 141 -16.67 2.96 -0.70
N GLY A 142 -16.18 4.19 -0.78
CA GLY A 142 -15.95 4.85 -2.05
C GLY A 142 -14.57 4.54 -2.62
N PHE A 143 -14.31 5.11 -3.79
CA PHE A 143 -13.01 5.02 -4.46
C PHE A 143 -11.85 5.55 -3.60
N ARG A 144 -12.08 6.63 -2.85
CA ARG A 144 -11.09 7.19 -1.92
C ARG A 144 -10.74 6.20 -0.80
N ASP A 145 -11.73 5.51 -0.28
CA ASP A 145 -11.55 4.59 0.86
C ASP A 145 -10.83 3.33 0.38
N ARG A 146 -11.15 2.84 -0.83
CA ARG A 146 -10.35 1.80 -1.50
C ARG A 146 -8.88 2.21 -1.57
N LYS A 147 -8.57 3.37 -2.14
CA LYS A 147 -7.17 3.84 -2.24
C LYS A 147 -6.50 3.91 -0.86
N ALA A 148 -7.22 4.39 0.16
CA ALA A 148 -6.70 4.45 1.53
C ALA A 148 -6.42 3.07 2.12
N MET A 149 -7.29 2.07 1.86
CA MET A 149 -7.08 0.69 2.31
C MET A 149 -5.85 0.04 1.66
N PHE A 150 -5.65 0.25 0.36
CA PHE A 150 -4.48 -0.26 -0.35
C PHE A 150 -3.20 0.42 0.14
N ALA A 151 -3.21 1.74 0.32
CA ALA A 151 -2.08 2.48 0.87
C ALA A 151 -1.75 2.04 2.31
N ASP A 152 -2.76 1.82 3.16
CA ASP A 152 -2.60 1.34 4.54
C ASP A 152 -1.98 -0.07 4.59
N ALA A 153 -2.32 -0.92 3.63
CA ALA A 153 -1.73 -2.24 3.43
C ALA A 153 -0.38 -2.20 2.68
N ALA A 154 0.08 -1.02 2.27
CA ALA A 154 1.29 -0.83 1.47
C ALA A 154 1.29 -1.66 0.16
N LEU A 155 0.12 -1.70 -0.49
CA LEU A 155 -0.13 -2.40 -1.75
C LEU A 155 -0.39 -1.42 -2.89
N PRO A 156 0.06 -1.75 -4.11
CA PRO A 156 -0.22 -0.92 -5.28
C PRO A 156 -1.70 -1.01 -5.67
N ASP A 157 -2.33 0.13 -5.94
CA ASP A 157 -3.70 0.22 -6.45
C ASP A 157 -3.70 0.72 -7.91
N PHE A 158 -4.37 -0.04 -8.79
CA PHE A 158 -4.55 0.35 -10.18
C PHE A 158 -5.67 1.38 -10.31
N PRO A 159 -5.51 2.48 -11.07
CA PRO A 159 -4.39 2.81 -11.96
C PRO A 159 -3.26 3.66 -11.31
N PHE A 160 -3.42 4.06 -10.05
CA PHE A 160 -2.61 5.12 -9.44
C PHE A 160 -1.13 4.81 -9.26
N ASP A 161 -0.81 3.55 -8.94
CA ASP A 161 0.54 3.12 -8.61
C ASP A 161 1.23 2.42 -9.78
N PHE A 162 0.65 2.52 -10.99
CA PHE A 162 1.08 1.84 -12.22
C PHE A 162 1.53 2.83 -13.30
N PRO A 163 2.63 3.57 -13.07
CA PRO A 163 3.12 4.59 -14.00
C PRO A 163 3.56 4.03 -15.36
N GLU A 164 3.77 2.72 -15.48
CA GLU A 164 4.07 2.03 -16.73
C GLU A 164 2.86 1.89 -17.67
N THR A 165 1.64 2.11 -17.17
CA THR A 165 0.40 1.94 -17.94
C THR A 165 -0.14 3.28 -18.44
N ALA A 166 -0.81 3.26 -19.60
CA ALA A 166 -1.49 4.46 -20.13
C ALA A 166 -2.55 5.02 -19.16
N ALA A 167 -3.21 4.15 -18.39
CA ALA A 167 -4.16 4.57 -17.36
C ALA A 167 -3.46 5.29 -16.19
N GLY A 168 -2.29 4.81 -15.78
CA GLY A 168 -1.48 5.45 -14.74
C GLY A 168 -0.91 6.79 -15.18
N GLU A 169 -0.46 6.89 -16.43
CA GLU A 169 -0.01 8.15 -17.04
C GLU A 169 -1.14 9.19 -17.08
N SER A 170 -2.30 8.84 -17.63
CA SER A 170 -3.47 9.73 -17.67
C SER A 170 -3.92 10.19 -16.27
N GLU A 171 -3.90 9.29 -15.28
CA GLU A 171 -4.22 9.64 -13.91
C GLU A 171 -3.14 10.54 -13.26
N ALA A 172 -1.86 10.31 -13.56
CA ALA A 172 -0.76 11.14 -13.11
C ALA A 172 -0.84 12.56 -13.70
N GLU A 173 -1.14 12.69 -14.99
CA GLU A 173 -1.38 13.98 -15.66
C GLU A 173 -2.59 14.71 -15.07
N SER A 174 -3.71 14.01 -14.86
CA SER A 174 -4.90 14.58 -14.21
C SER A 174 -4.58 15.11 -12.81
N LYS A 175 -3.83 14.33 -12.01
CA LYS A 175 -3.37 14.75 -10.68
C LYS A 175 -2.41 15.93 -10.77
N ALA A 176 -1.49 15.94 -11.73
CA ALA A 176 -0.53 17.02 -11.95
C ALA A 176 -1.24 18.33 -12.32
N GLY A 177 -2.20 18.29 -13.25
CA GLY A 177 -3.02 19.45 -13.62
C GLY A 177 -3.79 20.01 -12.43
N LYS A 178 -4.43 19.15 -11.63
CA LYS A 178 -5.12 19.56 -10.38
C LYS A 178 -4.14 20.13 -9.34
N SER A 179 -2.93 19.58 -9.25
CA SER A 179 -1.89 20.05 -8.33
C SER A 179 -1.36 21.43 -8.73
N LEU A 180 -1.04 21.61 -10.01
CA LEU A 180 -0.55 22.85 -10.59
C LEU A 180 -1.62 23.95 -10.51
N PHE A 181 -2.88 23.65 -10.84
CA PHE A 181 -3.99 24.59 -10.71
C PHE A 181 -4.14 25.08 -9.26
N ARG A 182 -4.11 24.16 -8.28
CA ARG A 182 -4.16 24.52 -6.85
C ARG A 182 -2.95 25.36 -6.41
N TYR A 183 -1.78 25.11 -7.00
CA TYR A 183 -0.55 25.85 -6.70
C TYR A 183 -0.57 27.26 -7.30
N GLN A 184 -1.02 27.42 -8.54
CA GLN A 184 -1.13 28.71 -9.23
C GLN A 184 -2.20 29.60 -8.60
N ARG A 185 -3.31 29.02 -8.13
CA ARG A 185 -4.38 29.75 -7.42
C ARG A 185 -3.91 30.35 -6.08
N ARG A 186 -2.86 29.80 -5.47
CA ARG A 186 -2.31 30.32 -4.22
C ARG A 186 -1.38 31.51 -4.52
N PRO A 187 -1.52 32.64 -3.80
CA PRO A 187 -0.64 33.78 -4.01
C PRO A 187 0.83 33.44 -3.67
N PRO A 188 1.82 34.13 -4.27
CA PRO A 188 3.24 33.79 -4.13
C PRO A 188 3.73 33.61 -2.68
N ALA A 189 3.30 34.47 -1.75
CA ALA A 189 3.70 34.41 -0.34
C ALA A 189 3.06 33.23 0.45
N LYS A 190 2.08 32.53 -0.11
CA LYS A 190 1.34 31.44 0.54
C LYS A 190 1.56 30.07 -0.13
N ARG A 191 2.37 30.01 -1.19
CA ARG A 191 2.73 28.76 -1.85
C ARG A 191 4.20 28.39 -1.55
N PRO A 192 4.54 27.10 -1.43
CA PRO A 192 5.92 26.67 -1.26
C PRO A 192 6.76 27.10 -2.46
N ASN A 193 7.97 27.60 -2.24
CA ASN A 193 8.88 27.88 -3.35
C ASN A 193 9.69 26.62 -3.68
N PHE A 194 9.21 25.81 -4.62
CA PHE A 194 9.86 24.56 -5.01
C PHE A 194 11.26 24.76 -5.61
N GLY A 195 11.53 25.91 -6.24
CA GLY A 195 12.85 26.23 -6.78
C GLY A 195 13.89 26.44 -5.69
N LEU A 196 13.55 27.19 -4.64
CA LEU A 196 14.41 27.36 -3.47
C LEU A 196 14.60 26.06 -2.68
N LEU A 197 13.61 25.16 -2.72
CA LEU A 197 13.67 23.86 -2.05
C LEU A 197 14.34 22.77 -2.90
N ALA A 198 14.79 23.08 -4.12
CA ALA A 198 15.39 22.14 -5.06
C ALA A 198 14.54 20.86 -5.28
N VAL A 199 13.22 21.01 -5.35
CA VAL A 199 12.28 19.89 -5.54
C VAL A 199 12.09 19.63 -7.04
N ALA A 200 12.59 18.49 -7.50
CA ALA A 200 12.40 18.04 -8.89
C ALA A 200 10.96 17.56 -9.12
N GLY A 201 10.26 18.10 -10.13
CA GLY A 201 8.91 17.66 -10.48
C GLY A 201 7.89 17.74 -9.32
N PRO A 202 7.54 18.93 -8.80
CA PRO A 202 6.69 19.06 -7.62
C PRO A 202 5.22 18.63 -7.84
N HIS A 203 4.78 18.47 -9.09
CA HIS A 203 3.40 18.15 -9.44
C HIS A 203 3.25 16.78 -10.11
N ALA A 204 4.33 16.22 -10.65
CA ALA A 204 4.35 14.95 -11.37
C ALA A 204 5.71 14.27 -11.17
N PRO A 205 5.76 12.93 -11.11
CA PRO A 205 7.02 12.20 -10.96
C PRO A 205 7.86 12.36 -12.23
N ALA A 206 9.03 12.98 -12.08
CA ALA A 206 9.98 13.15 -13.17
C ALA A 206 10.85 11.88 -13.32
N TRP A 207 10.24 10.79 -13.80
CA TRP A 207 10.87 9.46 -13.85
C TRP A 207 12.22 9.45 -14.57
N HIS A 208 12.39 10.27 -15.61
CA HIS A 208 13.65 10.40 -16.36
C HIS A 208 14.83 10.89 -15.50
N LEU A 209 14.58 11.60 -14.40
CA LEU A 209 15.63 12.06 -13.47
C LEU A 209 16.09 10.97 -12.51
N ALA A 210 15.25 9.96 -12.28
CA ALA A 210 15.58 8.79 -11.46
C ALA A 210 16.16 7.64 -12.30
N ALA A 211 15.91 7.65 -13.62
CA ALA A 211 16.49 6.69 -14.54
C ALA A 211 18.00 6.92 -14.66
N ALA A 212 18.78 5.85 -14.60
CA ALA A 212 20.23 5.95 -14.64
C ALA A 212 20.79 6.13 -16.06
N SER A 213 20.11 5.60 -17.08
CA SER A 213 20.34 5.96 -18.48
C SER A 213 19.40 7.10 -18.90
N PRO A 214 19.92 8.24 -19.36
CA PRO A 214 19.07 9.26 -19.97
C PRO A 214 18.34 8.67 -21.19
N PRO A 215 17.10 9.08 -21.48
CA PRO A 215 16.40 8.64 -22.68
C PRO A 215 17.26 8.95 -23.90
N ARG A 216 17.51 7.91 -24.72
CA ARG A 216 18.39 7.98 -25.90
C ARG A 216 17.87 8.94 -26.97
N GLU A 217 16.59 9.31 -26.90
CA GLU A 217 15.95 10.27 -27.80
C GLU A 217 15.15 11.34 -27.01
N PRO A 218 15.28 12.64 -27.35
CA PRO A 218 14.69 13.73 -26.58
C PRO A 218 13.20 14.01 -26.84
N ALA A 219 12.47 13.15 -27.55
CA ALA A 219 11.14 13.48 -28.08
C ALA A 219 9.99 12.53 -27.70
N THR A 220 10.27 11.37 -27.09
CA THR A 220 9.22 10.41 -26.71
C THR A 220 8.92 10.52 -25.21
N GLU A 221 7.63 10.58 -24.85
CA GLU A 221 7.14 10.49 -23.47
C GLU A 221 7.85 9.34 -22.73
N PHE A 222 8.71 9.70 -21.77
CA PHE A 222 9.45 8.70 -21.01
C PHE A 222 8.51 7.98 -20.06
N ARG A 223 8.07 6.78 -20.46
CA ARG A 223 7.28 5.89 -19.60
C ARG A 223 8.21 4.94 -18.84
N PRO A 224 8.17 4.94 -17.50
CA PRO A 224 9.01 4.04 -16.73
C PRO A 224 8.56 2.59 -16.94
N SER A 225 9.50 1.72 -17.26
CA SER A 225 9.26 0.27 -17.20
C SER A 225 9.51 -0.22 -15.77
N VAL A 226 8.44 -0.57 -15.06
CA VAL A 226 8.48 -1.02 -13.67
C VAL A 226 8.32 -2.53 -13.60
N CYS A 227 9.33 -3.23 -13.09
CA CYS A 227 9.25 -4.66 -12.78
C CYS A 227 8.45 -4.88 -11.50
N ARG A 228 7.41 -5.71 -11.60
CA ARG A 228 6.63 -6.20 -10.47
C ARG A 228 6.85 -7.70 -10.38
N PRO A 229 7.61 -8.20 -9.39
CA PRO A 229 7.95 -9.62 -9.29
C PRO A 229 6.71 -10.53 -9.27
N GLU A 230 5.65 -10.11 -8.58
CA GLU A 230 4.37 -10.83 -8.53
C GLU A 230 3.74 -10.97 -9.92
N LEU A 231 3.75 -9.90 -10.70
CA LEU A 231 3.22 -9.90 -12.07
C LEU A 231 4.13 -10.68 -13.02
N ALA A 232 5.46 -10.55 -12.87
CA ALA A 232 6.44 -11.29 -13.66
C ALA A 232 6.33 -12.80 -13.44
N ALA A 233 6.09 -13.22 -12.19
CA ALA A 233 5.82 -14.61 -11.83
C ALA A 233 4.52 -15.12 -12.47
N LEU A 234 3.44 -14.34 -12.42
CA LEU A 234 2.17 -14.67 -13.06
C LEU A 234 2.29 -14.78 -14.59
N LEU A 235 3.07 -13.89 -15.21
CA LEU A 235 3.29 -13.88 -16.66
C LEU A 235 4.36 -14.89 -17.12
N ARG A 236 4.99 -15.63 -16.18
CA ARG A 236 6.13 -16.53 -16.44
C ARG A 236 7.29 -15.84 -17.18
N GLN A 237 7.41 -14.52 -17.05
CA GLN A 237 8.45 -13.74 -17.70
C GLN A 237 9.66 -13.68 -16.76
N ARG A 238 10.70 -14.43 -17.10
CA ARG A 238 12.03 -14.29 -16.48
C ARG A 238 12.82 -13.22 -17.24
N ALA A 239 12.46 -11.95 -17.04
CA ALA A 239 13.36 -10.88 -17.41
C ALA A 239 14.46 -10.78 -16.34
N PRO A 240 15.75 -10.71 -16.71
CA PRO A 240 16.80 -10.43 -15.73
C PRO A 240 16.54 -9.04 -15.11
N PHE A 241 16.82 -8.87 -13.82
CA PHE A 241 16.63 -7.59 -13.10
C PHE A 241 17.29 -6.40 -13.80
N ALA A 242 18.39 -6.64 -14.52
CA ALA A 242 19.12 -5.65 -15.31
C ALA A 242 18.38 -5.16 -16.57
N ALA A 243 17.33 -5.86 -17.03
CA ALA A 243 16.52 -5.44 -18.17
C ALA A 243 15.38 -4.48 -17.78
N CYS A 244 15.14 -4.28 -16.49
CA CYS A 244 14.06 -3.42 -16.00
C CYS A 244 14.62 -2.05 -15.61
N GLY A 245 13.99 -0.97 -16.07
CA GLY A 245 14.39 0.38 -15.68
C GLY A 245 14.14 0.65 -14.20
N PHE A 246 13.00 0.19 -13.68
CA PHE A 246 12.57 0.39 -12.30
C PHE A 246 12.07 -0.92 -11.67
N LEU A 247 12.14 -0.99 -10.34
CA LEU A 247 11.58 -2.04 -9.50
C LEU A 247 10.46 -1.45 -8.64
N ALA A 248 9.32 -2.13 -8.59
CA ALA A 248 8.27 -1.80 -7.63
C ALA A 248 8.76 -2.13 -6.22
N VAL A 249 8.62 -1.16 -5.31
CA VAL A 249 9.07 -1.29 -3.92
C VAL A 249 7.96 -0.91 -2.96
N THR A 250 7.92 -1.60 -1.82
CA THR A 250 7.12 -1.22 -0.67
C THR A 250 8.00 -0.44 0.31
N LEU A 251 7.52 0.73 0.70
CA LEU A 251 8.21 1.63 1.62
C LEU A 251 7.67 1.41 3.03
N ARG A 252 8.58 1.29 4.00
CA ARG A 252 8.28 1.33 5.42
C ARG A 252 9.19 2.32 6.11
N CYS A 253 8.59 3.20 6.93
CA CYS A 253 9.27 4.21 7.71
C CYS A 253 9.10 3.87 9.19
N PRO A 254 9.98 3.05 9.79
CA PRO A 254 9.87 2.64 11.19
C PRO A 254 10.09 3.82 12.16
N GLY A 255 10.82 4.85 11.73
CA GLY A 255 11.04 6.08 12.48
C GLY A 255 9.92 7.11 12.32
N ARG A 256 10.16 8.33 12.80
CA ARG A 256 9.25 9.46 12.56
C ARG A 256 9.21 9.80 11.07
N GLY A 257 8.00 9.86 10.53
CA GLY A 257 7.77 10.28 9.17
C GLY A 257 6.68 9.45 8.53
N VAL A 258 5.96 10.08 7.60
CA VAL A 258 4.91 9.41 6.84
C VAL A 258 5.15 9.73 5.38
N PRO A 259 5.42 8.72 4.53
CA PRO A 259 5.55 8.97 3.11
C PRO A 259 4.23 9.52 2.58
N ARG A 260 4.31 10.40 1.59
CA ARG A 260 3.16 10.99 0.91
C ARG A 260 3.25 10.65 -0.57
N ASP A 261 2.12 10.75 -1.26
CA ASP A 261 2.06 10.69 -2.71
C ASP A 261 3.11 11.63 -3.33
N LEU A 262 3.83 11.13 -4.34
CA LEU A 262 4.93 11.83 -5.03
C LEU A 262 6.13 12.18 -4.13
N CYS A 263 6.45 11.38 -3.11
CA CYS A 263 7.68 11.57 -2.35
C CYS A 263 8.91 11.15 -3.16
N HIS A 264 10.02 11.87 -3.00
CA HIS A 264 11.30 11.52 -3.60
C HIS A 264 12.02 10.45 -2.79
N LEU A 265 12.59 9.47 -3.48
CA LEU A 265 13.42 8.44 -2.89
C LEU A 265 14.88 8.72 -3.27
N PHE A 266 15.73 8.89 -2.26
CA PHE A 266 17.15 9.20 -2.43
C PHE A 266 18.02 8.05 -1.96
N ARG A 267 19.15 7.82 -2.64
CA ARG A 267 20.14 6.85 -2.16
C ARG A 267 20.75 7.34 -0.84
N PRO A 268 20.81 6.49 0.21
CA PRO A 268 21.58 6.82 1.40
C PRO A 268 23.08 6.85 1.06
N ARG A 269 23.83 7.70 1.77
CA ARG A 269 25.30 7.75 1.72
C ARG A 269 25.88 6.98 2.90
N GLN A 270 27.14 6.56 2.79
CA GLN A 270 27.85 5.88 3.86
C GLN A 270 27.81 6.65 5.19
N GLY A 271 27.87 7.98 5.14
CA GLY A 271 27.78 8.84 6.34
C GLY A 271 26.38 8.99 6.95
N ASP A 272 25.32 8.49 6.31
CA ASP A 272 23.96 8.50 6.88
C ASP A 272 23.73 7.35 7.85
N PHE A 273 24.49 6.27 7.68
CA PHE A 273 24.44 5.16 8.60
C PHE A 273 25.12 5.60 9.90
N PRO A 274 24.49 5.41 11.06
CA PRO A 274 25.16 5.66 12.32
C PRO A 274 26.42 4.81 12.31
N MET A 275 27.59 5.45 12.37
CA MET A 275 28.85 4.73 12.53
C MET A 275 28.65 3.82 13.72
N LEU A 276 28.69 2.50 13.49
CA LEU A 276 28.67 1.51 14.56
C LEU A 276 29.66 2.02 15.58
N ARG A 277 29.16 2.43 16.76
CA ARG A 277 30.05 2.91 17.81
C ARG A 277 31.04 1.79 18.04
N SER A 278 32.31 2.05 17.74
CA SER A 278 33.36 1.09 18.04
C SER A 278 33.18 0.68 19.50
N PRO A 279 33.12 -0.62 19.81
CA PRO A 279 32.90 -1.09 21.18
C PRO A 279 33.93 -0.51 22.17
N ALA A 280 35.08 -0.04 21.68
CA ALA A 280 36.10 0.67 22.46
C ALA A 280 35.61 1.98 23.12
N ALA A 281 34.57 2.64 22.60
CA ALA A 281 34.01 3.85 23.20
C ALA A 281 32.93 3.55 24.27
N ALA A 282 32.41 2.33 24.32
CA ALA A 282 31.45 1.91 25.35
C ALA A 282 32.15 1.56 26.67
N SER A 283 33.38 1.04 26.62
CA SER A 283 34.17 0.69 27.82
C SER A 283 34.69 1.90 28.60
N ALA A 284 34.66 3.12 28.05
CA ALA A 284 35.05 4.34 28.76
C ALA A 284 33.88 5.02 29.50
N ALA A 285 32.63 4.61 29.24
CA ALA A 285 31.43 5.20 29.85
C ALA A 285 30.85 4.36 31.02
N GLU A 286 31.31 3.13 31.21
CA GLU A 286 30.98 2.31 32.39
C GLU A 286 31.89 2.63 33.58
N GLY A 287 31.80 3.87 34.05
CA GLY A 287 32.51 4.36 35.21
C GLY A 287 31.57 5.05 36.19
N LYS A 288 30.37 4.50 36.44
CA LYS A 288 29.52 4.80 37.61
C LYS A 288 28.31 3.85 37.69
N GLY A 289 28.51 2.77 38.44
CA GLY A 289 27.52 2.11 39.29
C GLY A 289 26.32 1.42 38.63
N TYR A 290 26.41 0.09 38.44
CA TYR A 290 25.45 -0.88 38.97
C TYR A 290 26.05 -2.30 38.86
N ARG A 291 26.23 -2.98 39.99
CA ARG A 291 26.66 -4.40 40.04
C ARG A 291 25.48 -5.28 39.63
N GLY A 292 25.52 -5.81 38.41
CA GLY A 292 24.61 -6.87 37.93
C GLY A 292 25.42 -7.99 37.29
N LYS A 293 25.32 -9.20 37.83
CA LYS A 293 26.09 -10.39 37.40
C LYS A 293 25.59 -10.94 36.06
N GLY A 294 26.51 -11.05 35.09
CA GLY A 294 26.69 -12.19 34.16
C GLY A 294 25.70 -12.39 33.01
N LYS A 295 26.19 -12.32 31.77
CA LYS A 295 26.45 -13.50 30.91
C LYS A 295 27.16 -13.12 29.59
N GLU A 296 27.85 -14.13 29.08
CA GLU A 296 28.91 -14.21 28.06
C GLU A 296 28.82 -13.33 26.81
N VAL A 297 29.97 -12.73 26.46
CA VAL A 297 30.28 -12.10 25.18
C VAL A 297 31.02 -13.12 24.32
N VAL A 298 30.41 -13.53 23.20
CA VAL A 298 31.07 -14.30 22.15
C VAL A 298 31.99 -13.37 21.36
N GLN A 299 33.28 -13.74 21.29
CA GLN A 299 34.30 -13.12 20.45
C GLN A 299 33.91 -13.16 18.97
N ALA A 300 34.01 -12.03 18.28
CA ALA A 300 34.07 -11.98 16.82
C ALA A 300 35.42 -11.41 16.37
N LEU A 301 36.15 -12.26 15.67
CA LEU A 301 37.47 -12.08 15.07
C LEU A 301 37.50 -11.00 13.98
N GLU A 302 38.68 -10.43 13.80
CA GLU A 302 39.14 -9.48 12.79
C GLU A 302 38.66 -9.75 11.35
N ARG A 303 38.20 -8.71 10.63
CA ARG A 303 38.35 -8.54 9.16
C ARG A 303 38.41 -7.06 8.74
N SER A 304 39.33 -6.78 7.81
CA SER A 304 39.58 -5.50 7.10
C SER A 304 38.43 -5.09 6.14
N PRO A 305 38.63 -4.01 5.35
CA PRO A 305 37.98 -2.71 5.45
C PRO A 305 36.48 -2.71 5.07
N ALA A 306 35.75 -1.73 5.64
CA ALA A 306 34.30 -1.61 5.72
C ALA A 306 33.53 -1.66 4.37
N ALA A 307 33.18 -2.87 3.94
CA ALA A 307 31.88 -3.11 3.31
C ALA A 307 30.78 -2.78 4.34
N CYS A 308 29.67 -2.17 3.90
CA CYS A 308 28.47 -2.03 4.74
C CYS A 308 28.17 -3.40 5.37
N PRO A 309 28.15 -3.52 6.71
CA PRO A 309 28.00 -4.81 7.35
C PRO A 309 26.63 -5.36 6.95
N GLY A 310 26.61 -6.51 6.28
CA GLY A 310 25.40 -7.26 5.89
C GLY A 310 24.53 -7.73 7.07
N THR A 311 24.72 -7.15 8.25
CA THR A 311 24.04 -7.45 9.51
C THR A 311 23.36 -6.24 10.14
N CYS A 312 23.51 -5.01 9.60
CA CYS A 312 22.74 -3.87 10.08
C CYS A 312 21.30 -3.99 9.60
N ARG A 313 20.41 -4.54 10.45
CA ARG A 313 18.97 -4.43 10.23
C ARG A 313 18.61 -2.95 10.36
N TRP A 314 17.80 -2.45 9.43
CA TRP A 314 17.31 -1.05 9.48
C TRP A 314 16.56 -0.74 10.78
N GLU A 315 16.02 -1.76 11.44
CA GLU A 315 15.41 -1.68 12.77
C GLU A 315 16.40 -1.19 13.86
N ASP A 316 17.69 -1.46 13.68
CA ASP A 316 18.77 -1.07 14.60
C ASP A 316 19.36 0.31 14.25
N VAL A 317 19.02 0.85 13.08
CA VAL A 317 19.51 2.14 12.60
C VAL A 317 18.68 3.27 13.23
N LYS A 318 19.12 3.72 14.41
CA LYS A 318 18.64 4.99 14.99
C LYS A 318 19.24 6.15 14.22
N LEU A 319 18.54 6.65 13.19
CA LEU A 319 18.84 7.93 12.57
C LEU A 319 18.80 9.01 13.66
N GLU A 320 19.88 9.78 13.84
CA GLU A 320 19.86 10.95 14.72
C GLU A 320 18.85 11.96 14.16
N GLU A 321 17.68 12.02 14.78
CA GLU A 321 16.58 12.87 14.33
C GLU A 321 17.02 14.36 14.32
N PRO A 322 16.62 15.15 13.32
CA PRO A 322 16.75 16.59 13.38
C PRO A 322 15.92 17.11 14.56
N ARG A 323 16.62 17.54 15.61
CA ARG A 323 16.04 17.98 16.89
C ARG A 323 14.90 18.99 16.69
N HIS A 324 13.84 18.84 17.49
CA HIS A 324 12.71 19.78 17.54
C HIS A 324 13.18 21.24 17.64
N LEU A 325 12.48 22.19 17.01
CA LEU A 325 12.86 23.62 16.96
C LEU A 325 13.16 24.21 18.35
N ALA A 326 12.38 23.83 19.36
CA ALA A 326 12.61 24.25 20.75
C ALA A 326 13.93 23.71 21.32
N MET A 327 14.29 22.47 20.98
CA MET A 327 15.53 21.82 21.39
C MET A 327 16.74 22.35 20.61
N ARG A 328 16.54 22.75 19.34
CA ARG A 328 17.54 23.52 18.55
C ARG A 328 17.79 24.89 19.16
N ARG A 329 16.74 25.61 19.57
CA ARG A 329 16.85 26.91 20.26
C ARG A 329 17.51 26.79 21.62
N SER A 330 17.14 25.79 22.43
CA SER A 330 17.75 25.52 23.73
C SER A 330 19.24 25.19 23.59
N ARG A 331 19.62 24.31 22.66
CA ARG A 331 21.05 24.02 22.41
C ARG A 331 21.79 25.19 21.77
N ALA A 332 21.15 26.00 20.93
CA ALA A 332 21.78 27.21 20.41
C ALA A 332 22.06 28.22 21.53
N ARG A 333 21.13 28.38 22.49
CA ARG A 333 21.34 29.18 23.70
C ARG A 333 22.44 28.60 24.58
N GLN A 334 22.42 27.30 24.83
CA GLN A 334 23.47 26.61 25.60
C GLN A 334 24.84 26.73 24.92
N ARG A 335 24.89 26.72 23.57
CA ARG A 335 26.13 26.95 22.80
C ARG A 335 26.61 28.38 22.90
N ALA A 336 25.71 29.36 22.78
CA ALA A 336 26.06 30.77 22.98
C ALA A 336 26.60 30.99 24.40
N GLN A 337 26.02 30.32 25.38
CA GLN A 337 26.47 30.37 26.77
C GLN A 337 27.81 29.66 26.99
N ASN A 338 28.02 28.49 26.39
CA ASN A 338 29.31 27.79 26.43
C ASN A 338 30.43 28.55 25.70
N ALA A 339 30.10 29.22 24.59
CA ALA A 339 31.02 30.08 23.85
C ALA A 339 31.37 31.35 24.67
N ALA A 340 30.38 31.96 25.33
CA ALA A 340 30.62 33.06 26.26
C ALA A 340 31.48 32.64 27.47
N ASN A 341 31.37 31.36 27.88
CA ASN A 341 32.15 30.79 28.98
C ASN A 341 33.53 30.25 28.55
N GLY A 342 33.98 30.48 27.31
CA GLY A 342 35.32 30.11 26.84
C GLY A 342 35.58 28.60 26.65
N LEU A 343 34.56 27.75 26.79
CA LEU A 343 34.67 26.28 26.67
C LEU A 343 34.41 25.80 25.22
N ALA A 344 34.86 26.56 24.23
CA ALA A 344 34.62 26.25 22.82
C ALA A 344 35.56 25.13 22.33
N GLU A 345 35.13 23.87 22.43
CA GLU A 345 35.72 22.79 21.63
C GLU A 345 35.58 23.15 20.14
N ALA A 346 36.71 23.24 19.44
CA ALA A 346 36.77 23.49 18.01
C ALA A 346 36.09 22.35 17.26
N ARG A 347 34.84 22.58 16.83
CA ARG A 347 34.15 21.63 15.97
C ARG A 347 34.83 21.63 14.59
N PRO A 348 35.11 20.47 13.98
CA PRO A 348 35.48 20.42 12.56
C PRO A 348 34.40 21.13 11.74
N ALA A 349 34.83 21.92 10.76
CA ALA A 349 33.94 22.67 9.88
C ALA A 349 32.79 21.78 9.39
N PRO A 350 31.54 22.28 9.34
CA PRO A 350 30.46 21.50 8.74
C PRO A 350 30.92 21.13 7.31
N PRO A 351 30.80 19.85 6.91
CA PRO A 351 31.15 19.47 5.55
C PRO A 351 30.41 20.40 4.59
N SER A 352 31.18 20.99 3.68
CA SER A 352 30.70 21.91 2.65
C SER A 352 29.42 21.36 2.00
N VAL A 353 28.44 22.26 1.86
CA VAL A 353 27.18 22.23 1.10
C VAL A 353 26.92 20.93 0.30
N PRO A 354 25.73 20.32 0.48
CA PRO A 354 25.45 18.96 0.08
C PRO A 354 25.55 18.82 -1.43
N THR A 355 26.45 17.97 -1.90
CA THR A 355 26.25 17.28 -3.18
C THR A 355 24.82 16.74 -3.16
N LEU A 356 23.99 17.10 -4.14
CA LEU A 356 22.61 16.62 -4.24
C LEU A 356 22.62 15.09 -4.10
N ARG A 357 21.77 14.54 -3.25
CA ARG A 357 21.66 13.08 -3.13
C ARG A 357 21.11 12.55 -4.45
N PRO A 358 21.65 11.45 -4.99
CA PRO A 358 21.11 10.89 -6.22
C PRO A 358 19.68 10.44 -5.96
N LEU A 359 18.77 10.98 -6.76
CA LEU A 359 17.37 10.58 -6.80
C LEU A 359 17.31 9.20 -7.47
N ILE A 360 16.76 8.22 -6.76
CA ILE A 360 16.69 6.84 -7.24
C ILE A 360 15.26 6.44 -7.59
N GLY A 361 14.25 7.21 -7.19
CA GLY A 361 12.87 6.83 -7.45
C GLY A 361 11.85 7.78 -6.84
N PHE A 362 10.59 7.37 -6.94
CA PHE A 362 9.45 8.10 -6.41
C PHE A 362 8.48 7.15 -5.70
N GLY A 363 7.92 7.61 -4.58
CA GLY A 363 6.73 7.01 -3.97
C GLY A 363 5.49 7.48 -4.71
N THR A 364 4.69 6.55 -5.22
CA THR A 364 3.45 6.86 -5.95
C THR A 364 2.30 7.11 -4.98
N SER A 365 2.20 6.31 -3.92
CA SER A 365 1.22 6.46 -2.85
C SER A 365 1.87 6.25 -1.48
N GLY A 366 1.46 7.04 -0.49
CA GLY A 366 1.97 6.91 0.87
C GLY A 366 0.99 7.40 1.93
N CYS A 367 0.92 6.68 3.04
CA CYS A 367 0.11 7.05 4.20
C CYS A 367 0.72 6.55 5.51
N PHE A 368 0.05 6.85 6.62
CA PHE A 368 0.36 6.21 7.89
C PHE A 368 -0.42 4.90 7.93
N SER A 369 0.29 3.77 8.03
CA SER A 369 -0.32 2.45 8.14
C SER A 369 -0.72 2.20 9.58
N ASN A 370 -2.02 2.08 9.82
CA ASN A 370 -2.55 1.67 11.11
C ASN A 370 -2.25 0.20 11.40
N ARG A 371 -2.07 -0.62 10.35
CA ARG A 371 -1.70 -2.04 10.49
C ARG A 371 -0.30 -2.21 11.05
N HIS A 372 0.65 -1.41 10.57
CA HIS A 372 2.05 -1.51 10.96
C HIS A 372 2.46 -0.50 12.03
N GLY A 373 1.59 0.47 12.36
CA GLY A 373 1.89 1.53 13.32
C GLY A 373 2.99 2.48 12.85
N CYS A 374 3.26 2.55 11.54
CA CYS A 374 4.37 3.30 10.97
C CYS A 374 4.01 3.89 9.60
N GLY A 375 4.86 4.77 9.07
CA GLY A 375 4.67 5.27 7.71
C GLY A 375 4.84 4.15 6.69
N ALA A 376 3.89 3.97 5.77
CA ALA A 376 3.98 2.97 4.73
C ALA A 376 3.56 3.54 3.38
N GLY A 377 4.10 2.97 2.31
CA GLY A 377 3.76 3.40 0.96
C GLY A 377 4.27 2.44 -0.10
N VAL A 378 4.03 2.81 -1.33
CA VAL A 378 4.46 2.09 -2.51
C VAL A 378 5.11 3.06 -3.48
N GLY A 379 6.06 2.56 -4.25
CA GLY A 379 6.78 3.37 -5.21
C GLY A 379 7.56 2.52 -6.19
N ALA A 380 8.37 3.20 -6.99
CA ALA A 380 9.29 2.56 -7.90
C ALA A 380 10.68 3.21 -7.78
N VAL A 381 11.71 2.37 -7.83
CA VAL A 381 13.12 2.76 -7.69
C VAL A 381 13.91 2.17 -8.86
N ALA A 382 14.88 2.91 -9.39
CA ALA A 382 15.74 2.47 -10.47
C ALA A 382 16.44 1.15 -10.10
N ALA A 383 16.40 0.17 -10.99
CA ALA A 383 16.97 -1.16 -10.72
C ALA A 383 18.48 -1.09 -10.43
N GLU A 384 19.20 -0.20 -11.11
CA GLU A 384 20.63 0.04 -10.90
C GLU A 384 20.97 0.48 -9.48
N ALA A 385 20.04 1.11 -8.76
CA ALA A 385 20.27 1.47 -7.37
C ALA A 385 20.52 0.23 -6.47
N PHE A 386 20.05 -0.94 -6.90
CA PHE A 386 20.21 -2.23 -6.21
C PHE A 386 21.28 -3.13 -6.82
N ALA A 387 21.92 -2.75 -7.93
CA ALA A 387 22.93 -3.57 -8.59
C ALA A 387 24.19 -3.83 -7.73
N GLU A 388 24.45 -3.00 -6.72
CA GLU A 388 25.55 -3.20 -5.75
C GLU A 388 25.19 -4.15 -4.60
N ILE A 389 23.91 -4.52 -4.46
CA ILE A 389 23.41 -5.35 -3.35
C ILE A 389 23.24 -6.83 -3.79
N ALA A 390 23.09 -7.07 -5.10
CA ALA A 390 23.02 -8.40 -5.71
C ALA A 390 24.42 -8.91 -6.06
#